data_AF-A0A9Q0DL44-F1
#
_entry.id   AF-A0A9Q0DL44-F1
#
_cell.length_a   1.000
_cell.length_b   1.000
_cell.length_c   1.000
_cell.angle_alpha   90.00
_cell.angle_beta   90.00
_cell.angle_gamma   90.00
#
_symmetry.space_group_name_H-M   'P 1'
#
loop_
_entity.id
_entity.type
_entity.pdbx_description
1 polymer ?
#
loop_
_entity_poly.entity_id
_entity_poly.type
_entity_poly.pdbx_seq_one_letter_code
_entity_poly.pdbx_strand_id
1 'polypeptide(L)'
;MPVIKGLLDDLWQTKVLSTEDKDSVTENQTSKVDRARCLIDMVMGKGKRASQMMVDSMKVRDMELCISLGLIPSPLPGVGELLL
;
A
#
# COMPACT_ATOMS: atom_id res chain seq x y z
N MET A 1 6.36 -9.43 -7.88
CA MET A 1 6.10 -8.06 -8.38
C MET A 1 6.60 -7.05 -7.35
N PRO A 2 7.20 -5.91 -7.74
CA PRO A 2 7.54 -4.87 -6.78
C PRO A 2 6.27 -4.27 -6.16
N VAL A 3 6.20 -4.23 -4.82
CA VAL A 3 5.02 -3.83 -4.01
C VAL A 3 4.41 -2.51 -4.50
N ILE A 4 5.25 -1.51 -4.79
CA ILE A 4 4.83 -0.17 -5.24
C ILE A 4 3.99 -0.23 -6.54
N LYS A 5 4.43 -1.00 -7.54
CA LYS A 5 3.68 -1.13 -8.80
C LYS A 5 2.33 -1.79 -8.55
N GLY A 6 2.32 -2.84 -7.73
CA GLY A 6 1.10 -3.53 -7.35
C GLY A 6 0.09 -2.61 -6.65
N LEU A 7 0.56 -1.81 -5.69
CA LEU A 7 -0.28 -0.84 -4.99
C LEU A 7 -0.88 0.19 -5.94
N LEU A 8 -0.07 0.72 -6.86
CA LEU A 8 -0.53 1.65 -7.87
C LEU A 8 -1.64 1.05 -8.76
N ASP A 9 -1.45 -0.19 -9.21
CA ASP A 9 -2.42 -0.90 -10.04
C ASP A 9 -3.74 -1.17 -9.29
N ASP A 10 -3.71 -1.52 -8.00
CA ASP A 10 -4.93 -1.73 -7.21
C ASP A 10 -5.70 -0.43 -6.97
N LEU A 11 -4.98 0.63 -6.62
CA LEU A 11 -5.59 1.93 -6.35
C LEU A 11 -6.20 2.54 -7.62
N TRP A 12 -5.63 2.27 -8.79
CA TRP A 12 -6.21 2.62 -10.07
C TRP A 12 -7.46 1.79 -10.39
N GLN A 13 -7.39 0.46 -10.26
CA GLN A 13 -8.55 -0.44 -10.52
C GLN A 13 -9.75 -0.14 -9.62
N THR A 14 -9.49 0.26 -8.39
CA THR A 14 -10.52 0.64 -7.41
C THR A 14 -11.05 2.08 -7.58
N LYS A 15 -10.61 2.77 -8.65
CA LYS A 15 -10.99 4.15 -9.00
C LYS A 15 -10.67 5.18 -7.92
N VAL A 16 -9.68 4.89 -7.07
CA VAL A 16 -9.09 5.89 -6.15
C VAL A 16 -8.17 6.81 -6.93
N LEU A 17 -7.37 6.23 -7.82
CA LEU A 17 -6.49 6.96 -8.73
C LEU A 17 -7.10 6.99 -10.12
N SER A 18 -7.00 8.14 -10.78
CA SER A 18 -7.30 8.32 -12.19
C SER A 18 -6.17 7.79 -13.07
N THR A 19 -6.37 7.72 -14.38
CA THR A 19 -5.30 7.38 -15.33
C THR A 19 -4.17 8.43 -15.26
N GLU A 20 -4.50 9.72 -15.18
CA GLU A 20 -3.51 10.80 -15.02
C GLU A 20 -2.66 10.65 -13.75
N ASP A 21 -3.28 10.28 -12.63
CA ASP A 21 -2.60 9.99 -11.36
C ASP A 21 -1.60 8.84 -11.55
N LYS A 22 -2.03 7.77 -12.22
CA LYS A 22 -1.20 6.59 -12.49
C LYS A 22 0.02 6.95 -13.36
N ASP A 23 -0.22 7.71 -14.42
CA ASP A 23 0.82 8.12 -15.37
C ASP A 23 1.86 9.03 -14.68
N SER A 24 1.42 9.95 -13.80
CA SER A 24 2.31 10.81 -13.03
C SER A 24 3.29 10.04 -12.14
N VAL A 25 2.85 8.94 -11.51
CA VAL A 25 3.72 8.08 -10.70
C VAL A 25 4.65 7.22 -11.57
N THR A 26 4.22 6.82 -12.78
CA THR A 26 5.03 5.94 -13.65
C THR A 26 6.03 6.67 -14.53
N GLU A 27 5.66 7.83 -15.07
CA GLU A 27 6.43 8.54 -16.10
C GLU A 27 7.46 9.51 -15.50
N ASN A 28 7.13 10.18 -14.39
CA ASN A 28 7.98 11.22 -13.82
C ASN A 28 9.14 10.68 -12.94
N GLN A 29 9.24 9.36 -12.75
CA GLN A 29 10.04 8.81 -11.64
C GLN A 29 10.92 7.63 -12.06
N THR A 30 12.22 7.88 -12.06
CA THR A 30 13.28 6.92 -12.43
C THR A 30 13.65 5.98 -11.27
N SER A 31 13.52 6.42 -10.01
CA SER A 31 13.86 5.64 -8.83
C SER A 31 12.65 5.04 -8.12
N LYS A 32 12.81 3.86 -7.51
CA LYS A 32 11.80 3.23 -6.65
C LYS A 32 11.41 4.12 -5.45
N VAL A 33 12.37 4.89 -4.92
CA VAL A 33 12.14 5.77 -3.77
C VAL A 33 11.20 6.92 -4.15
N ASP A 34 11.40 7.52 -5.30
CA ASP A 34 10.55 8.62 -5.77
C ASP A 34 9.12 8.10 -6.05
N ARG A 35 9.01 6.89 -6.62
CA ARG A 35 7.74 6.16 -6.79
C ARG A 35 6.98 5.93 -5.51
N ALA A 36 7.66 5.48 -4.45
CA ALA A 36 7.03 5.36 -3.14
C ALA A 36 6.54 6.72 -2.63
N ARG A 37 7.39 7.75 -2.69
CA ARG A 37 7.05 9.09 -2.18
C ARG A 37 5.83 9.68 -2.90
N CYS A 38 5.82 9.71 -4.23
CA CYS A 38 4.72 10.28 -4.99
C CYS A 38 3.42 9.51 -4.81
N LEU A 39 3.47 8.17 -4.77
CA LEU A 39 2.29 7.37 -4.48
C LEU A 39 1.69 7.73 -3.11
N ILE A 40 2.54 7.85 -2.08
CA ILE A 40 2.10 8.20 -0.72
C ILE A 40 1.51 9.62 -0.70
N ASP A 41 2.19 10.61 -1.26
CA ASP A 41 1.72 12.01 -1.32
C ASP A 41 0.38 12.12 -2.03
N MET A 42 0.22 11.42 -3.15
CA MET A 42 -1.00 11.39 -3.94
C MET A 42 -2.17 10.76 -3.18
N VAL A 43 -1.93 9.62 -2.52
CA VAL A 43 -2.94 8.94 -1.71
C VAL A 43 -3.36 9.81 -0.52
N MET A 44 -2.41 10.47 0.15
CA MET A 44 -2.71 11.42 1.23
C MET A 44 -3.57 12.59 0.75
N GLY A 45 -3.25 13.15 -0.43
CA GLY A 45 -4.00 14.26 -1.01
C GLY A 45 -5.47 13.93 -1.34
N LYS A 46 -5.79 12.66 -1.63
CA LYS A 46 -7.18 12.21 -1.86
C LYS A 46 -7.95 11.87 -0.58
N GLY A 47 -7.28 11.89 0.57
CA GLY A 47 -7.90 11.77 1.88
C GLY A 47 -8.16 10.34 2.38
N LYS A 48 -8.84 10.25 3.53
CA LYS A 48 -8.91 9.04 4.37
C LYS A 48 -9.32 7.76 3.62
N ARG A 49 -10.29 7.85 2.70
CA ARG A 49 -10.75 6.68 1.93
C ARG A 49 -9.64 6.10 1.06
N ALA A 50 -8.87 6.95 0.39
CA ALA A 50 -7.73 6.53 -0.43
C ALA A 50 -6.65 5.87 0.43
N SER A 51 -6.32 6.48 1.57
CA SER A 51 -5.34 5.94 2.52
C SER A 51 -5.75 4.56 3.03
N GLN A 52 -7.02 4.38 3.39
CA GLN A 52 -7.53 3.09 3.85
C GLN A 52 -7.38 2.00 2.77
N MET A 53 -7.73 2.33 1.52
CA MET A 53 -7.62 1.40 0.41
C MET A 53 -6.17 1.03 0.09
N MET A 54 -5.24 1.97 0.22
CA MET A 54 -3.81 1.69 0.08
C MET A 54 -3.33 0.69 1.15
N VAL A 55 -3.75 0.87 2.40
CA VAL A 55 -3.42 -0.04 3.50
C VAL A 55 -4.02 -1.43 3.25
N ASP A 56 -5.27 -1.51 2.80
CA ASP A 56 -5.92 -2.80 2.54
C ASP A 56 -5.28 -3.56 1.38
N SER A 57 -4.90 -2.86 0.29
CA SER A 57 -4.09 -3.44 -0.79
C SER A 57 -2.71 -3.88 -0.31
N MET A 58 -2.08 -3.14 0.61
CA MET A 58 -0.76 -3.49 1.14
C MET A 58 -0.81 -4.73 2.02
N LYS A 59 -1.87 -4.94 2.81
CA LYS A 59 -2.06 -6.18 3.60
C LYS A 59 -2.06 -7.43 2.71
N VAL A 60 -2.69 -7.36 1.54
CA VAL A 60 -2.76 -8.48 0.59
C VAL A 60 -1.40 -8.77 -0.07
N ARG A 61 -0.59 -7.73 -0.29
CA ARG A 61 0.67 -7.83 -1.02
C ARG A 61 1.88 -8.10 -0.13
N ASP A 62 1.91 -7.51 1.05
CA ASP A 62 3.03 -7.57 1.98
C ASP A 62 2.52 -7.35 3.42
N MET A 63 2.01 -8.44 4.00
CA MET A 63 1.51 -8.45 5.38
C MET A 63 2.62 -8.17 6.39
N GLU A 64 3.82 -8.71 6.18
CA GLU A 64 4.99 -8.53 7.05
C GLU A 64 5.40 -7.06 7.12
N LEU A 65 5.40 -6.37 5.98
CA LEU A 65 5.65 -4.92 5.94
C LEU A 65 4.55 -4.15 6.69
N CYS A 66 3.28 -4.55 6.59
CA CYS A 66 2.21 -3.91 7.36
C CYS A 66 2.39 -4.06 8.87
N ILE A 67 2.88 -5.22 9.33
CA ILE A 67 3.23 -5.45 10.73
C ILE A 67 4.42 -4.58 11.14
N SER A 68 5.49 -4.57 10.32
CA SER A 68 6.71 -3.79 10.57
C SER A 68 6.44 -2.28 10.67
N LEU A 69 5.50 -1.78 9.87
CA LEU A 69 5.07 -0.37 9.89
C LEU A 69 4.01 -0.07 10.97
N GLY A 70 3.58 -1.06 11.76
CA GLY A 70 2.56 -0.87 12.80
C GLY A 70 1.15 -0.58 12.28
N LEU A 71 0.86 -0.94 11.04
CA LEU A 71 -0.44 -0.71 10.40
C LEU A 71 -1.45 -1.79 10.75
N ILE A 72 -0.96 -2.97 11.14
CA ILE A 72 -1.76 -4.07 11.70
C ILE A 72 -1.07 -4.64 12.93
N PRO A 73 -1.82 -5.26 13.86
CA PRO A 73 -1.23 -5.95 14.99
C PRO A 73 -0.29 -7.05 14.52
N SER A 74 0.88 -7.18 15.15
CA SER A 74 1.68 -8.39 15.02
C SER A 74 0.89 -9.57 15.60
N PRO A 75 0.89 -10.75 14.94
CA PRO A 75 0.39 -11.96 15.58
C PRO A 75 1.12 -12.14 16.92
N LEU A 76 0.38 -12.22 18.03
CA LEU A 76 0.99 -12.52 19.32
C LEU A 76 1.61 -13.93 19.22
N PRO A 77 2.91 -14.10 19.55
CA PRO A 77 3.43 -15.42 19.80
C PRO A 77 2.73 -15.97 21.05
N GLY A 78 1.82 -16.94 20.89
CA GLY A 78 1.25 -17.68 22.03
C GLY A 78 -0.23 -18.08 21.98
N VAL A 79 -1.02 -17.72 20.97
CA VAL A 79 -2.45 -18.12 20.93
C VAL A 79 -2.73 -19.49 20.28
N GLY A 80 -1.68 -20.18 19.79
CA GLY A 80 -1.80 -21.50 19.14
C GLY A 80 -1.37 -22.71 19.98
N GLU A 81 -0.85 -22.51 21.21
CA GLU A 81 -0.17 -23.58 21.98
C GLU A 81 -0.92 -24.00 23.26
N LEU A 82 -2.17 -23.54 23.45
CA LEU A 82 -3.00 -23.91 24.62
C LEU A 82 -4.29 -24.67 24.24
N LEU A 83 -4.32 -25.31 23.08
CA LEU A 83 -5.36 -26.30 22.75
C LEU A 83 -4.70 -27.68 22.54
N LEU A 84 -4.24 -28.25 23.65
CA LEU A 84 -4.08 -29.70 23.85
C LEU A 84 -4.86 -30.10 25.09
#